data_AF-A0A950M3C7-F1
#
_entry.id   AF-A0A950M3C7-F1
#
_cell.length_a   1.000
_cell.length_b   1.000
_cell.length_c   1.000
_cell.angle_alpha   90.00
_cell.angle_beta   90.00
_cell.angle_gamma   90.00
#
_symmetry.space_group_name_H-M   'P 1'
#
loop_
_entity.id
_entity.type
_entity.pdbx_description
1 polymer ?
#
loop_
_entity_poly.entity_id
_entity_poly.type
_entity_poly.pdbx_seq_one_letter_code
_entity_poly.pdbx_strand_id
1 'polypeptide(L)' 'MSKQDDTAGPVAAPVTEARGTRIDPRLLEILVCPLTKSTLEYDSAKQELISRAAKLAYPIRDGIPIMLPEEARSLEE' A
#
# COMPACT_ATOMS: atom_id res chain seq x y z
N MET A 1 -11.92 11.29 51.85
CA MET A 1 -12.50 9.95 51.66
C MET A 1 -12.89 9.80 50.20
N SER A 2 -12.30 8.80 49.55
CA SER A 2 -12.86 7.99 48.45
C SER A 2 -13.27 8.70 47.16
N LYS A 3 -12.86 8.29 45.97
CA LYS A 3 -12.06 7.17 45.47
C LYS A 3 -11.85 7.44 43.97
N GLN A 4 -10.76 6.94 43.41
CA GLN A 4 -10.53 6.75 41.97
C GLN A 4 -11.76 6.16 41.26
N ASP A 5 -11.96 6.56 40.00
CA ASP A 5 -12.48 5.74 38.90
C ASP A 5 -11.87 6.38 37.63
N ASP A 6 -10.70 5.96 37.17
CA ASP A 6 -10.49 4.78 36.31
C ASP A 6 -11.58 4.67 35.24
N THR A 7 -11.51 5.51 34.21
CA THR A 7 -12.17 5.20 32.94
C THR A 7 -11.31 5.72 31.80
N ALA A 8 -10.69 4.74 31.15
CA ALA A 8 -10.24 4.75 29.76
C ALA A 8 -9.42 5.98 29.34
N GLY A 9 -8.09 5.80 29.35
CA GLY A 9 -7.24 6.54 28.44
C GLY A 9 -7.82 6.49 27.02
N PRO A 10 -7.62 7.53 26.20
CA PRO A 10 -8.12 7.52 24.85
C PRO A 10 -7.56 6.27 24.16
N VAL A 11 -8.42 5.32 23.81
CA VAL A 11 -8.12 4.27 22.83
C VAL A 11 -8.03 4.93 21.45
N ALA A 12 -7.13 5.90 21.34
CA ALA A 12 -6.67 6.45 20.08
C ALA A 12 -5.71 5.43 19.47
N ALA A 13 -6.25 4.27 19.07
CA ALA A 13 -5.75 3.69 17.84
C ALA A 13 -6.14 4.72 16.76
N PRO A 14 -5.18 5.32 16.04
CA PRO A 14 -5.52 6.25 14.98
C PRO A 14 -6.05 5.42 13.82
N VAL A 15 -7.33 5.06 13.87
CA VAL A 15 -8.11 4.89 12.66
C VAL A 15 -8.41 6.30 12.19
N THR A 16 -7.94 6.63 10.99
CA THR A 16 -7.99 7.96 10.35
C THR A 16 -6.75 8.85 10.58
N GLU A 17 -5.71 8.60 9.80
CA GLU A 17 -4.96 9.70 9.18
C GLU A 17 -4.97 9.48 7.66
N ALA A 18 -5.96 10.07 6.99
CA ALA A 18 -5.79 10.44 5.60
C ALA A 18 -4.70 11.52 5.53
N ARG A 19 -3.43 11.11 5.54
CA ARG A 19 -2.29 11.98 5.22
C ARG A 19 -1.48 11.35 4.10
N GLY A 20 -1.74 11.87 2.91
CA GLY A 20 -0.83 11.78 1.78
C GLY A 20 -1.30 10.83 0.71
N THR A 21 -1.44 11.37 -0.49
CA THR A 21 -1.53 10.74 -1.82
C THR A 21 -0.37 9.78 -2.14
N ARG A 22 0.35 9.28 -1.13
CA ARG A 22 1.57 8.48 -1.24
C ARG A 22 1.44 7.24 -0.39
N ILE A 23 1.71 6.10 -1.00
CA ILE A 23 1.72 4.80 -0.34
C ILE A 23 2.87 4.69 0.67
N ASP A 24 2.66 4.03 1.80
CA ASP A 24 3.70 3.82 2.82
C ASP A 24 4.78 2.85 2.27
N PRO A 25 6.06 3.24 2.24
CA PRO A 25 7.15 2.36 1.80
C PRO A 25 7.24 1.04 2.56
N ARG A 26 6.89 0.99 3.85
CA ARG A 26 6.89 -0.27 4.62
C ARG A 26 5.80 -1.24 4.16
N LEU A 27 4.67 -0.71 3.67
CA LEU A 27 3.62 -1.53 3.08
C LEU A 27 4.10 -2.15 1.76
N LEU A 28 4.85 -1.37 0.97
CA LEU A 28 5.43 -1.83 -0.30
C LEU A 28 6.39 -3.00 -0.11
N GLU A 29 7.17 -3.01 0.97
CA GLU A 29 8.12 -4.10 1.29
C GLU A 29 7.43 -5.46 1.53
N ILE A 30 6.14 -5.46 1.92
CA ILE A 30 5.36 -6.67 2.19
C ILE A 30 4.58 -7.12 0.94
N LEU A 31 4.35 -6.22 -0.02
CA LEU A 31 3.55 -6.49 -1.20
C LEU A 31 4.33 -7.34 -2.22
N VAL A 32 3.66 -8.39 -2.69
CA VAL A 32 4.16 -9.29 -3.75
C VAL A 32 3.23 -9.28 -4.94
N CYS A 33 3.76 -9.60 -6.12
CA CYS A 33 2.97 -9.69 -7.35
C CYS A 33 1.84 -10.72 -7.20
N PRO A 34 0.59 -10.38 -7.58
CA PRO A 34 -0.55 -11.30 -7.43
C PRO A 34 -0.41 -12.56 -8.29
N LEU A 35 0.30 -12.50 -9.41
CA LEU A 35 0.48 -13.61 -10.36
C LEU A 35 1.68 -14.49 -10.03
N THR A 36 2.85 -13.87 -9.82
CA THR A 36 4.14 -14.58 -9.71
C THR A 36 4.59 -14.78 -8.27
N LYS A 37 3.94 -14.10 -7.31
CA LYS A 37 4.35 -14.04 -5.90
C LYS A 37 5.79 -13.53 -5.68
N SER A 38 6.38 -12.91 -6.69
CA SER A 38 7.69 -12.26 -6.61
C SER A 38 7.59 -10.87 -5.99
N THR A 39 8.73 -10.32 -5.58
CA THR A 39 8.83 -8.92 -5.14
C THR A 39 8.36 -7.94 -6.23
N LEU A 40 7.93 -6.76 -5.78
CA LEU A 40 7.52 -5.64 -6.63
C LEU A 40 8.51 -4.48 -6.45
N GLU A 41 8.78 -3.77 -7.53
CA GLU A 41 9.57 -2.53 -7.51
C GLU A 41 8.65 -1.33 -7.57
N TYR A 42 8.82 -0.37 -6.67
CA TYR A 42 8.02 0.85 -6.69
C TYR A 42 8.64 1.92 -7.59
N ASP A 43 7.91 2.33 -8.61
CA ASP A 43 8.23 3.50 -9.44
C ASP A 43 7.46 4.70 -8.91
N SER A 44 8.13 5.54 -8.13
CA SER A 44 7.55 6.77 -7.59
C SER A 44 7.31 7.85 -8.65
N ALA A 45 8.01 7.82 -9.79
CA ALA A 45 7.82 8.79 -10.85
C ALA A 45 6.51 8.51 -11.61
N LYS A 46 6.18 7.23 -11.81
CA LYS A 46 4.94 6.80 -12.48
C LYS A 46 3.80 6.45 -11.53
N GLN A 47 4.07 6.37 -10.22
CA GLN A 47 3.14 5.84 -9.23
C GLN A 47 2.65 4.44 -9.61
N GLU A 48 3.59 3.51 -9.83
CA GLU A 48 3.31 2.13 -10.24
C GLU A 48 4.14 1.11 -9.44
N LEU A 49 3.65 -0.13 -9.36
CA LEU A 49 4.36 -1.30 -8.85
C LEU A 49 4.74 -2.21 -10.01
N ILE A 50 6.03 -2.35 -10.24
CA ILE A 50 6.60 -3.11 -11.35
C ILE A 50 6.88 -4.55 -10.90
N SER A 51 6.31 -5.51 -11.61
CA SER A 51 6.72 -6.90 -11.56
C SER A 51 7.55 -7.23 -12.81
N ARG A 52 8.87 -7.39 -12.63
CA ARG A 52 9.75 -7.84 -13.73
C ARG A 52 9.44 -9.26 -14.18
N ALA A 53 9.08 -10.13 -13.23
CA ALA A 53 8.73 -11.53 -13.52
C ALA A 53 7.46 -11.66 -14.36
N ALA A 54 6.45 -10.83 -14.10
CA ALA A 54 5.22 -10.80 -14.89
C ALA A 54 5.30 -9.88 -16.12
N LYS A 55 6.34 -9.04 -16.22
CA LYS A 55 6.45 -7.94 -17.18
C LYS A 55 5.22 -7.00 -17.16
N LEU A 56 4.73 -6.70 -15.96
CA LEU A 56 3.56 -5.85 -15.74
C LEU A 56 3.90 -4.72 -14.76
N ALA A 57 3.25 -3.57 -14.94
CA ALA A 57 3.25 -2.46 -14.00
C ALA A 57 1.82 -2.17 -13.52
N TYR A 58 1.59 -2.33 -12.21
CA TYR A 58 0.30 -2.10 -11.57
C TYR A 58 0.19 -0.63 -11.11
N PRO A 59 -0.83 0.14 -11.53
CA PRO A 59 -0.93 1.54 -11.15
C PRO A 59 -1.35 1.74 -9.70
N ILE A 60 -0.91 2.85 -9.11
CA ILE A 60 -1.38 3.34 -7.81
C ILE A 60 -2.26 4.55 -8.07
N ARG A 61 -3.53 4.48 -7.65
CA ARG A 61 -4.51 5.56 -7.78
C ARG A 61 -4.98 5.95 -6.38
N ASP A 62 -4.88 7.24 -6.05
CA ASP A 62 -5.23 7.75 -4.72
C ASP A 62 -4.54 7.04 -3.54
N GLY A 63 -3.30 6.58 -3.76
CA GLY A 63 -2.52 5.81 -2.78
C GLY A 63 -2.91 4.33 -2.68
N ILE A 64 -3.84 3.85 -3.51
CA ILE A 64 -4.32 2.47 -3.53
C ILE A 64 -3.70 1.72 -4.74
N PRO A 65 -2.94 0.64 -4.51
CA PRO A 65 -2.46 -0.23 -5.59
C PRO A 65 -3.61 -0.97 -6.27
N ILE A 66 -3.71 -0.84 -7.59
CA ILE A 66 -4.66 -1.58 -8.41
C ILE A 66 -3.96 -2.85 -8.92
N MET A 67 -4.04 -3.93 -8.14
CA MET A 67 -3.38 -5.22 -8.42
C MET A 67 -4.22 -6.14 -9.32
N LEU A 68 -4.82 -5.59 -10.38
CA LEU A 68 -5.61 -6.32 -11.37
C LEU A 68 -4.81 -6.47 -12.67
N PRO A 69 -4.65 -7.68 -13.25
CA PRO A 69 -3.91 -7.88 -14.48
C PRO A 69 -4.42 -7.04 -15.67
N GLU A 70 -5.73 -6.83 -15.77
CA GLU A 70 -6.38 -6.05 -16.83
C GLU A 70 -6.12 -4.54 -16.72
N GLU A 71 -5.82 -4.03 -15.53
CA GLU A 71 -5.44 -2.63 -15.30
C GLU A 71 -3.92 -2.43 -15.35
N ALA A 72 -3.16 -3.52 -15.40
CA ALA A 72 -1.71 -3.47 -15.42
C ALA A 72 -1.20 -3.11 -16.82
N ARG A 73 -0.22 -2.21 -16.86
CA ARG A 73 0.46 -1.83 -18.09
C ARG A 73 1.53 -2.85 -18.43
N SER A 74 1.50 -3.40 -19.64
CA SER A 74 2.57 -4.27 -20.14
C SER A 74 3.90 -3.53 -20.23
N LEU A 75 4.96 -4.22 -19.82
CA LEU A 75 6.36 -3.80 -19.96
C LEU A 75 7.05 -4.44 -21.16
N GLU A 76 6.31 -5.24 -21.93
CA GLU A 76 6.77 -5.78 -23.20
C GLU A 76 6.87 -4.63 -24.19
N GLU A 77 8.09 -4.34 -24.66
CA GLU A 77 8.29 -3.55 -25.89
C GLU A 77 7.83 -4.34 -27.12
#